data_AF-A0A0D8XDQ8-F1
#
_entry.id   AF-A0A0D8XDQ8-F1
#
_cell.length_a   1.000
_cell.length_b   1.000
_cell.length_c   1.000
_cell.angle_alpha   90.00
_cell.angle_beta   90.00
_cell.angle_gamma   90.00
#
_symmetry.space_group_name_H-M   'P 1'
#
loop_
_entity.id
_entity.type
_entity.pdbx_description
1 polymer ?
#
loop_
_entity_poly.entity_id
_entity_poly.type
_entity_poly.pdbx_seq_one_letter_code
_entity_poly.pdbx_strand_id
1 'polypeptide(L)' 'MKWRWCLLYFSLSFLISWTFFASLYYSIGKHHGDMDNRNNHSWTPCIVNVHSEVNAFLFSFTTQTTIGYGFR' A
#
# COMPACT_ATOMS: atom_id res chain seq x y z
N MET A 1 -7.84 -4.49 31.50
CA MET A 1 -6.77 -4.37 30.49
C MET A 1 -5.83 -3.25 30.89
N LYS A 2 -4.51 -3.47 30.90
CA LYS A 2 -3.54 -2.38 31.16
C LYS A 2 -3.42 -1.51 29.91
N TRP A 3 -3.28 -0.21 30.07
CA TRP A 3 -3.16 0.76 28.98
C TRP A 3 -2.09 0.38 27.94
N ARG A 4 -0.96 -0.19 28.40
CA ARG A 4 0.10 -0.74 27.54
C ARG A 4 -0.43 -1.74 26.52
N TRP A 5 -1.29 -2.67 26.93
CA TRP A 5 -1.86 -3.67 26.03
C TRP A 5 -2.94 -3.10 25.11
N CYS A 6 -3.74 -2.15 25.60
CA CYS A 6 -4.74 -1.48 24.77
C CYS A 6 -4.09 -0.75 23.58
N LEU A 7 -3.02 0.02 23.84
CA LEU A 7 -2.28 0.71 22.78
C LEU A 7 -1.59 -0.26 21.82
N LEU A 8 -1.01 -1.35 22.34
CA LEU A 8 -0.37 -2.37 21.49
C LEU A 8 -1.37 -3.03 20.54
N TYR A 9 -2.53 -3.48 21.03
CA TYR A 9 -3.55 -4.09 20.16
C TYR A 9 -4.13 -3.09 19.16
N PHE A 10 -4.33 -1.84 19.57
CA PHE A 10 -4.77 -0.78 18.68
C PHE A 10 -3.77 -0.55 17.54
N SER A 11 -2.50 -0.28 17.85
CA SER A 11 -1.46 -0.06 16.83
C SER A 11 -1.25 -1.27 15.94
N LEU A 12 -1.26 -2.49 16.49
CA LEU A 12 -1.09 -3.71 15.72
C LEU A 12 -2.24 -3.93 14.73
N SER A 13 -3.48 -3.62 15.11
CA SER A 13 -4.64 -3.69 14.22
C SER A 13 -4.46 -2.82 12.97
N PHE A 14 -3.97 -1.58 13.14
CA PHE A 14 -3.67 -0.70 12.01
C PHE A 14 -2.52 -1.23 11.14
N LEU A 15 -1.43 -1.70 11.74
CA LEU A 15 -0.31 -2.27 10.99
C LEU A 15 -0.73 -3.49 10.16
N ILE A 16 -1.57 -4.36 10.72
CA ILE A 16 -2.12 -5.51 9.99
C ILE A 16 -3.01 -5.05 8.83
N SER A 17 -3.89 -4.08 9.06
CA SER A 17 -4.73 -3.51 7.99
C SER A 17 -3.89 -2.91 6.87
N TRP A 18 -2.88 -2.10 7.20
CA TRP A 18 -2.00 -1.48 6.20
C TRP A 18 -1.24 -2.53 5.39
N THR A 19 -0.64 -3.53 6.04
CA THR A 19 0.12 -4.61 5.37
C THR A 19 -0.76 -5.52 4.52
N PHE A 20 -1.98 -5.85 4.98
CA PHE A 20 -2.93 -6.65 4.22
C PHE A 20 -3.33 -5.97 2.91
N PHE A 21 -3.78 -4.71 2.99
CA PHE A 21 -4.17 -3.95 1.79
C PHE A 21 -2.96 -3.65 0.88
N ALA A 22 -1.77 -3.41 1.44
CA ALA A 22 -0.55 -3.25 0.66
C ALA A 22 -0.24 -4.48 -0.20
N SER A 23 -0.36 -5.67 0.39
CA SER A 23 -0.15 -6.94 -0.30
C SER A 23 -1.19 -7.17 -1.41
N LEU A 24 -2.44 -6.75 -1.18
CA LEU A 24 -3.50 -6.80 -2.18
C LEU A 24 -3.18 -5.89 -3.37
N TYR A 25 -2.83 -4.61 -3.13
CA TYR A 25 -2.48 -3.66 -4.19
C TYR A 25 -1.26 -4.11 -5.00
N TYR A 26 -0.23 -4.62 -4.32
CA TYR A 26 0.95 -5.15 -4.99
C TYR A 26 0.63 -6.39 -5.86
N SER A 27 -0.28 -7.25 -5.40
CA SER A 27 -0.72 -8.41 -6.17
C SER A 27 -1.53 -8.00 -7.40
N ILE A 28 -2.40 -7.00 -7.30
CA ILE A 28 -3.15 -6.45 -8.44
C ILE A 28 -2.20 -5.88 -9.49
N GLY A 29 -1.21 -5.06 -9.10
CA GLY A 29 -0.22 -4.51 -10.02
C GLY A 29 0.62 -5.59 -10.71
N LYS A 30 0.99 -6.66 -9.99
CA LYS A 30 1.64 -7.85 -10.56
C LYS A 30 0.79 -8.55 -11.60
N HIS A 31 -0.49 -8.83 -11.28
CA HIS A 31 -1.39 -9.50 -12.22
C HIS A 31 -1.74 -8.63 -13.43
N HIS A 32 -1.77 -7.31 -13.26
CA HIS A 32 -1.98 -6.37 -14.36
C HIS A 32 -0.75 -6.30 -15.29
N GLY A 33 0.46 -6.56 -14.79
CA GLY A 33 1.70 -6.45 -15.55
C GLY A 33 2.38 -5.08 -15.42
N ASP A 34 2.09 -4.34 -14.35
CA ASP A 34 2.67 -3.01 -14.07
C ASP A 34 4.17 -3.05 -13.77
N MET A 35 4.68 -4.22 -13.37
CA MET A 35 6.09 -4.44 -13.09
C MET A 35 6.91 -4.59 -14.38
N ASP A 36 6.35 -5.23 -15.40
CA ASP A 36 7.04 -5.49 -16.67
C ASP A 36 6.97 -4.30 -17.62
N ASN A 37 5.91 -3.49 -17.55
CA ASN A 37 5.68 -2.34 -18.43
C ASN A 37 6.16 -1.00 -17.87
N ARG A 38 7.09 -1.01 -16.90
CA ARG A 38 7.54 0.21 -16.17
C ARG A 38 8.04 1.34 -17.07
N ASN A 39 8.63 1.03 -18.22
CA ASN A 39 9.21 2.00 -19.17
C ASN A 39 8.37 2.20 -20.45
N ASN A 40 7.17 1.62 -20.50
CA ASN A 40 6.30 1.73 -21.67
C ASN A 40 5.40 2.96 -21.54
N HIS A 41 5.68 4.03 -22.31
CA HIS A 41 4.89 5.26 -22.29
C HIS A 41 3.43 5.07 -22.74
N SER A 42 3.10 3.97 -23.42
CA SER A 42 1.73 3.65 -23.83
C SER A 42 0.96 2.84 -22.77
N TRP A 43 1.61 2.43 -21.68
CA TRP A 43 1.01 1.62 -20.62
C TRP A 43 0.52 2.48 -19.47
N THR A 44 -0.73 2.29 -19.07
CA THR A 44 -1.32 2.99 -17.93
C THR A 44 -1.35 2.04 -16.72
N PRO A 45 -0.56 2.29 -15.66
CA PRO A 45 -0.56 1.44 -14.48
C PRO A 45 -1.85 1.58 -13.67
N CYS A 46 -2.21 0.54 -12.91
CA CYS A 46 -3.36 0.60 -12.01
C CYS A 46 -3.17 1.65 -10.91
N ILE A 47 -1.96 1.71 -10.33
CA ILE A 47 -1.57 2.68 -9.31
C ILE A 47 -0.18 3.18 -9.65
N VAL A 48 -0.05 4.50 -9.76
CA VAL A 48 1.21 5.16 -10.14
C VAL A 48 2.29 4.90 -9.08
N ASN A 49 3.49 4.55 -9.55
CA ASN A 49 4.70 4.40 -8.74
C ASN A 49 4.68 3.24 -7.69
N VAL A 50 3.72 2.30 -7.79
CA VAL A 50 3.65 1.09 -6.93
C VAL A 50 4.43 -0.07 -7.56
N HIS A 51 5.75 0.06 -7.61
CA HIS A 51 6.65 -0.96 -8.18
C HIS A 51 7.34 -1.84 -7.14
N SER A 52 7.22 -1.51 -5.86
CA SER A 52 7.85 -2.23 -4.75
C SER A 52 6.84 -2.42 -3.63
N GLU A 53 7.03 -3.47 -2.83
CA GLU A 53 6.20 -3.77 -1.65
C GLU A 53 6.18 -2.60 -0.66
N VAL A 54 7.30 -1.86 -0.53
CA VAL A 54 7.39 -0.67 0.33
C VAL A 54 6.52 0.46 -0.22
N ASN A 55 6.52 0.69 -1.54
CA ASN A 55 5.67 1.71 -2.16
C ASN A 55 4.19 1.34 -2.04
N ALA A 56 3.84 0.05 -2.18
CA ALA A 56 2.50 -0.45 -1.95
C ALA A 56 2.06 -0.25 -0.49
N PHE A 57 2.98 -0.44 0.46
CA PHE A 57 2.74 -0.19 1.88
C PHE A 57 2.48 1.29 2.18
N LEU A 58 3.32 2.19 1.68
CA LEU A 58 3.09 3.63 1.81
C LEU A 58 1.75 4.05 1.18
N PHE A 59 1.42 3.53 -0.01
CA PHE A 59 0.14 3.81 -0.66
C PHE A 59 -1.05 3.38 0.22
N SER A 60 -1.01 2.16 0.75
CA SER A 60 -2.04 1.61 1.65
C SER A 60 -2.20 2.44 2.93
N PHE A 61 -1.07 2.78 3.58
CA PHE A 61 -1.04 3.62 4.77
C PHE A 61 -1.66 5.00 4.52
N THR A 62 -1.22 5.69 3.48
CA THR A 62 -1.66 7.06 3.16
C THR A 62 -3.12 7.13 2.72
N THR A 63 -3.63 6.08 2.07
CA THR A 63 -5.05 5.96 1.70
C THR A 63 -5.92 5.76 2.94
N GLN A 64 -5.57 4.82 3.81
CA GLN A 64 -6.36 4.50 5.01
C GLN A 64 -6.33 5.61 6.07
N THR A 65 -5.22 6.34 6.17
CA THR A 65 -5.08 7.53 7.04
C THR A 65 -5.53 8.82 6.36
N THR A 66 -6.01 8.74 5.12
CA THR A 66 -6.46 9.87 4.31
C THR A 66 -5.45 11.00 4.17
N ILE A 67 -4.15 10.70 4.30
CA ILE A 67 -3.07 11.67 4.08
C ILE A 67 -2.96 11.96 2.58
N GLY A 68 -3.04 10.91 1.75
CA GLY A 68 -3.12 11.03 0.30
C GLY A 68 -2.05 11.92 -0.34
N TYR A 69 -0.76 11.62 -0.16
CA TYR A 69 0.33 12.43 -0.72
C TYR A 69 0.23 12.66 -2.23
N GLY A 70 -0.50 11.81 -2.96
CA GLY A 70 -0.88 12.05 -4.35
C GLY A 70 0.32 12.18 -5.29
N PHE A 71 1.45 11.54 -4.96
CA PHE A 71 2.70 11.68 -5.71
C PHE A 71 2.45 11.35 -7.20
N ARG A 72 2.52 12.43 -7.99
CA ARG A 72 2.41 12.48 -9.45
C ARG A 72 3.66 11.90 -10.08
#